data_AF-B4LTG7-F1
#
_entry.id   AF-B4LTG7-F1
#
_cell.length_a   1.000
_cell.length_b   1.000
_cell.length_c   1.000
_cell.angle_alpha   90.00
_cell.angle_beta   90.00
_cell.angle_gamma   90.00
#
_symmetry.space_group_name_H-M   'P 1'
#
loop_
_entity.id
_entity.type
_entity.pdbx_description
1 polymer ?
#
loop_
_entity_poly.entity_id
_entity_poly.type
_entity_poly.pdbx_seq_one_letter_code
_entity_poly.pdbx_strand_id
1 'polypeptide(L)'
;MQKTLKKELSFSLDTLERYRAKYGRSASLDTNGHSQQMEPQRDAAHTTAPAPARSPPPSLFKANSPPKLTKLQELQQKKEAYMRAREHEREMEKLQRADKGNSNGSASLDLTRPSNSSSSSNTATGSSSNSAAKSSTASSVAAALAQQQASKTAAGYSNWSSNHTTLSGQPWCAISDLMYFCDKYEFKTLSTRDLKTHQEIVAEVRALLSGKAPFDQRTRFPGNIHDPENLWVCIGRCASVEYHLQRIISVFRKPLNQLTPDKQRAVRQNFHLAVSELRLDISARISEVRLYDRLVFEREFRLEWQDEA
;
A
#
# COMPACT_ATOMS: atom_id res chain seq x y z
N MET A 1 -27.94 -10.33 1.00
CA MET A 1 -26.69 -9.91 1.68
C MET A 1 -25.72 -9.26 0.68
N GLN A 2 -26.14 -8.20 -0.04
CA GLN A 2 -25.30 -7.54 -1.07
C GLN A 2 -24.94 -6.07 -0.77
N LYS A 3 -25.49 -5.49 0.31
CA LYS A 3 -25.22 -4.08 0.68
C LYS A 3 -24.11 -3.91 1.73
N THR A 4 -23.71 -4.98 2.42
CA THR A 4 -22.68 -4.94 3.48
C THR A 4 -21.25 -5.10 2.95
N LEU A 5 -21.05 -5.98 1.96
CA LEU A 5 -19.71 -6.27 1.38
C LEU A 5 -19.10 -5.11 0.58
N LYS A 6 -19.87 -4.05 0.27
CA LYS A 6 -19.37 -2.85 -0.44
C LYS A 6 -18.74 -1.78 0.48
N LYS A 7 -18.64 -2.02 1.79
CA LYS A 7 -18.03 -1.08 2.75
C LYS A 7 -16.58 -1.39 3.15
N GLU A 8 -16.07 -2.57 2.81
CA GLU A 8 -14.80 -3.08 3.36
C GLU A 8 -13.57 -2.87 2.45
N LEU A 9 -13.74 -2.45 1.18
CA LEU A 9 -12.71 -2.55 0.13
C LEU A 9 -12.62 -1.31 -0.81
N SER A 10 -12.98 -0.13 -0.32
CA SER A 10 -12.72 1.16 -0.99
C SER A 10 -11.64 1.96 -0.25
N PHE A 11 -10.88 2.78 -0.97
CA PHE A 11 -9.74 3.53 -0.43
C PHE A 11 -10.21 4.81 0.29
N SER A 12 -10.86 4.60 1.44
CA SER A 12 -11.76 5.58 2.07
C SER A 12 -11.10 6.81 2.71
N LEU A 13 -11.92 7.78 3.13
CA LEU A 13 -11.49 8.96 3.89
C LEU A 13 -10.67 8.59 5.15
N ASP A 14 -11.03 7.51 5.84
CA ASP A 14 -10.32 6.98 7.01
C ASP A 14 -8.88 6.53 6.65
N THR A 15 -8.67 6.03 5.44
CA THR A 15 -7.36 5.65 4.88
C THR A 15 -6.46 6.89 4.66
N LEU A 16 -7.06 8.04 4.32
CA LEU A 16 -6.43 9.36 4.19
C LEU A 16 -6.15 9.99 5.56
N GLU A 17 -7.10 9.95 6.50
CA GLU A 17 -6.94 10.48 7.86
C GLU A 17 -5.85 9.73 8.63
N ARG A 18 -5.81 8.39 8.55
CA ARG A 18 -4.72 7.60 9.15
C ARG A 18 -3.36 7.87 8.49
N TYR A 19 -3.35 8.16 7.19
CA TYR A 19 -2.14 8.58 6.49
C TYR A 19 -1.65 9.96 6.99
N ARG A 20 -2.56 10.95 7.10
CA ARG A 20 -2.28 12.26 7.71
C ARG A 20 -1.84 12.16 9.18
N ALA A 21 -2.42 11.24 9.96
CA ALA A 21 -2.03 11.01 11.35
C ALA A 21 -0.63 10.38 11.49
N LYS A 22 -0.27 9.43 10.60
CA LYS A 22 1.02 8.72 10.62
C LYS A 22 2.17 9.53 10.01
N TYR A 23 1.90 10.35 8.99
CA TYR A 23 2.91 11.05 8.20
C TYR A 23 2.73 12.58 8.13
N GLY A 24 1.49 13.04 8.07
CA GLY A 24 1.09 14.44 7.85
C GLY A 24 1.03 15.34 9.10
N ARG A 25 1.65 14.96 10.22
CA ARG A 25 1.74 15.75 11.48
C ARG A 25 2.46 17.10 11.37
N SER A 26 2.72 17.58 10.16
CA SER A 26 3.39 18.86 9.85
C SER A 26 2.46 19.88 9.18
N ALA A 27 1.16 19.58 9.03
CA ALA A 27 0.20 20.38 8.28
C ALA A 27 -1.07 20.73 9.10
N SER A 28 -0.89 21.36 10.27
CA SER A 28 -1.98 22.04 10.98
C SER A 28 -1.46 23.10 11.96
N LEU A 29 -1.08 24.24 11.39
CA LEU A 29 -1.12 25.59 11.97
C LEU A 29 -1.17 26.55 10.76
N ASP A 30 -1.74 27.73 10.95
CA ASP A 30 -1.87 28.78 9.94
C ASP A 30 -2.64 28.42 8.65
N THR A 31 -3.95 28.25 8.77
CA THR A 31 -4.90 29.04 7.95
C THR A 31 -6.32 29.01 8.53
N ASN A 32 -6.84 30.19 8.88
CA ASN A 32 -8.27 30.39 9.12
C ASN A 32 -9.03 30.36 7.77
N GLY A 33 -10.32 30.01 7.69
CA GLY A 33 -11.24 29.59 8.74
C GLY A 33 -12.63 30.17 8.52
N HIS A 34 -13.62 29.34 8.18
CA HIS A 34 -15.04 29.69 8.27
C HIS A 34 -15.91 28.46 8.50
N SER A 35 -16.73 28.51 9.54
CA SER A 35 -17.77 27.52 9.82
C SER A 35 -19.13 28.11 9.53
N GLN A 36 -20.02 27.37 8.87
CA GLN A 36 -21.44 27.38 9.23
C GLN A 36 -21.99 25.95 9.14
N GLN A 37 -22.77 25.57 10.15
CA GLN A 37 -23.59 24.36 10.17
C GLN A 37 -25.00 24.76 9.72
N MET A 38 -25.75 23.83 9.11
CA MET A 38 -27.02 23.34 9.68
C MET A 38 -27.69 22.25 8.81
N GLU A 39 -28.13 21.21 9.51
CA GLU A 39 -29.20 20.27 9.17
C GLU A 39 -30.17 20.32 10.38
N PRO A 40 -31.34 19.65 10.40
CA PRO A 40 -32.23 19.18 9.32
C PRO A 40 -33.67 19.70 9.47
N GLN A 41 -34.55 19.40 8.50
CA GLN A 41 -35.98 19.19 8.77
C GLN A 41 -36.57 18.19 7.75
N ARG A 42 -37.57 17.40 8.17
CA ARG A 42 -38.40 16.54 7.30
C ARG A 42 -39.82 17.10 7.23
N ASP A 43 -40.52 16.84 6.14
CA ASP A 43 -41.81 16.11 6.08
C ASP A 43 -42.29 16.04 4.61
N ALA A 44 -42.71 14.88 4.11
CA ALA A 44 -44.11 14.41 3.97
C ALA A 44 -45.01 15.32 3.09
N ALA A 45 -45.80 14.82 2.12
CA ALA A 45 -45.89 13.51 1.46
C ALA A 45 -46.77 13.65 0.20
N HIS A 46 -46.77 12.69 -0.74
CA HIS A 46 -47.98 12.35 -1.52
C HIS A 46 -47.90 10.96 -2.17
N THR A 47 -49.07 10.37 -2.42
CA THR A 47 -49.29 8.95 -2.72
C THR A 47 -49.59 8.69 -4.21
N THR A 48 -49.19 7.53 -4.74
CA THR A 48 -49.96 6.82 -5.79
C THR A 48 -49.62 5.32 -5.80
N ALA A 49 -50.47 4.50 -6.43
CA ALA A 49 -50.63 3.06 -6.12
C ALA A 49 -49.79 2.09 -7.00
N PRO A 50 -49.64 0.80 -6.61
CA PRO A 50 -48.69 -0.13 -7.24
C PRO A 50 -49.27 -0.98 -8.39
N ALA A 51 -48.38 -1.51 -9.24
CA ALA A 51 -48.70 -2.52 -10.25
C ALA A 51 -48.31 -3.95 -9.77
N PRO A 52 -49.06 -5.01 -10.18
CA PRO A 52 -48.89 -6.35 -9.62
C PRO A 52 -47.71 -7.15 -10.20
N ALA A 53 -47.21 -8.10 -9.40
CA ALA A 53 -46.11 -8.98 -9.77
C ALA A 53 -46.48 -10.04 -10.82
N ARG A 54 -45.49 -10.49 -11.60
CA ARG A 54 -45.56 -11.71 -12.42
C ARG A 54 -44.61 -12.77 -11.85
N SER A 55 -45.14 -13.98 -11.62
CA SER A 55 -44.36 -15.12 -11.13
C SER A 55 -43.60 -15.82 -12.27
N PRO A 56 -42.39 -16.36 -12.00
CA PRO A 56 -41.74 -17.31 -12.91
C PRO A 56 -42.42 -18.69 -12.83
N PRO A 57 -42.33 -19.52 -13.89
CA PRO A 57 -42.95 -20.85 -13.92
C PRO A 57 -42.25 -21.86 -12.99
N PRO A 58 -42.94 -22.94 -12.57
CA PRO A 58 -42.37 -23.96 -11.68
C PRO A 58 -41.28 -24.78 -12.36
N SER A 59 -40.15 -24.97 -11.67
CA SER A 59 -39.06 -25.84 -12.11
C SER A 59 -39.33 -27.30 -11.74
N LEU A 60 -39.20 -28.21 -12.70
CA LEU A 60 -39.40 -29.66 -12.51
C LEU A 60 -38.18 -30.40 -11.91
N PHE A 61 -37.08 -29.70 -11.65
CA PHE A 61 -35.85 -30.32 -11.14
C PHE A 61 -35.90 -30.55 -9.62
N LYS A 62 -36.11 -31.80 -9.21
CA LYS A 62 -35.94 -32.26 -7.82
C LYS A 62 -34.46 -32.17 -7.41
N ALA A 63 -34.06 -31.05 -6.83
CA ALA A 63 -32.80 -30.97 -6.09
C ALA A 63 -32.95 -31.70 -4.75
N ASN A 64 -32.23 -32.83 -4.57
CA ASN A 64 -32.08 -33.47 -3.27
C ASN A 64 -31.36 -32.50 -2.33
N SER A 65 -32.13 -31.84 -1.47
CA SER A 65 -31.60 -31.02 -0.38
C SER A 65 -31.29 -31.92 0.82
N PRO A 66 -30.26 -31.62 1.62
CA PRO A 66 -30.03 -32.35 2.86
C PRO A 66 -31.24 -32.21 3.80
N PRO A 67 -31.46 -33.16 4.74
CA PRO A 67 -32.63 -33.15 5.60
C PRO A 67 -32.78 -31.81 6.32
N LYS A 68 -33.91 -31.13 6.07
CA LYS A 68 -34.25 -29.91 6.81
C LYS A 68 -34.47 -30.31 8.27
N LEU A 69 -33.58 -29.85 9.14
CA LEU A 69 -33.73 -30.03 10.59
C LEU A 69 -35.10 -29.52 11.01
N THR A 70 -35.76 -30.24 11.93
CA THR A 70 -37.08 -29.80 12.36
C THR A 70 -36.97 -28.47 13.11
N LYS A 71 -38.01 -27.63 13.05
CA LYS A 71 -38.04 -26.33 13.73
C LYS A 71 -37.80 -26.45 15.26
N LEU A 72 -38.06 -27.63 15.85
CA LEU A 72 -37.70 -27.98 17.23
C LEU A 72 -36.18 -28.13 17.42
N GLN A 73 -35.53 -28.84 16.50
CA GLN A 73 -34.11 -29.15 16.50
C GLN A 73 -33.24 -27.90 16.26
N GLU A 74 -33.67 -27.01 15.34
CA GLU A 74 -33.07 -25.67 15.19
C GLU A 74 -33.16 -24.87 16.50
N LEU A 75 -34.28 -24.96 17.23
CA LEU A 75 -34.50 -24.27 18.50
C LEU A 75 -33.62 -24.84 19.62
N GLN A 76 -33.45 -26.16 19.66
CA GLN A 76 -32.51 -26.82 20.59
C GLN A 76 -31.06 -26.41 20.31
N GLN A 77 -30.61 -26.48 19.06
CA GLN A 77 -29.26 -26.09 18.68
C GLN A 77 -28.99 -24.59 18.95
N LYS A 78 -29.99 -23.72 18.72
CA LYS A 78 -29.91 -22.29 19.05
C LYS A 78 -29.86 -22.04 20.57
N LYS A 79 -30.61 -22.81 21.37
CA LYS A 79 -30.55 -22.75 22.84
C LYS A 79 -29.18 -23.18 23.36
N GLU A 80 -28.62 -24.25 22.83
CA GLU A 80 -27.29 -24.75 23.18
C GLU A 80 -26.19 -23.74 22.81
N ALA A 81 -26.23 -23.20 21.59
CA ALA A 81 -25.29 -22.17 21.14
C ALA A 81 -25.35 -20.90 22.01
N TYR A 82 -26.55 -20.48 22.44
CA TYR A 82 -26.72 -19.34 23.34
C TYR A 82 -26.14 -19.62 24.74
N MET A 83 -26.35 -20.81 25.31
CA MET A 83 -25.74 -21.20 26.59
C MET A 83 -24.21 -21.19 26.51
N ARG A 84 -23.64 -21.81 25.47
CA ARG A 84 -22.19 -21.85 25.23
C ARG A 84 -21.59 -20.45 25.06
N ALA A 85 -22.24 -19.56 24.32
CA ALA A 85 -21.81 -18.16 24.17
C ALA A 85 -21.81 -17.42 25.52
N ARG A 86 -22.85 -17.62 26.34
CA ARG A 86 -22.99 -17.02 27.68
C ARG A 86 -22.05 -17.65 28.73
N GLU A 87 -21.38 -18.76 28.41
CA GLU A 87 -20.31 -19.35 29.23
C GLU A 87 -18.96 -18.74 28.84
N HIS A 88 -18.66 -18.69 27.54
CA HIS A 88 -17.47 -18.01 26.99
C HIS A 88 -17.40 -16.52 27.39
N GLU A 89 -18.53 -15.81 27.41
CA GLU A 89 -18.62 -14.42 27.91
C GLU A 89 -18.17 -14.28 29.37
N ARG A 90 -18.59 -15.19 30.26
CA ARG A 90 -18.18 -15.23 31.67
C ARG A 90 -16.74 -15.69 31.88
N GLU A 91 -16.18 -16.44 30.94
CA GLU A 91 -14.76 -16.82 30.94
C GLU A 91 -13.87 -15.63 30.55
N MET A 92 -14.26 -14.90 29.51
CA MET A 92 -13.62 -13.65 29.10
C MET A 92 -13.69 -12.56 30.19
N GLU A 93 -14.80 -12.43 30.92
CA GLU A 93 -14.91 -11.49 32.05
C GLU A 93 -13.93 -11.84 33.19
N LYS A 94 -13.72 -13.15 33.48
CA LYS A 94 -12.76 -13.60 34.49
C LYS A 94 -11.32 -13.27 34.09
N LEU A 95 -10.96 -13.50 32.83
CA LEU A 95 -9.63 -13.18 32.30
C LEU A 95 -9.35 -11.66 32.40
N GLN A 96 -10.30 -10.82 31.96
CA GLN A 96 -10.16 -9.36 32.08
C GLN A 96 -10.13 -8.85 33.53
N ARG A 97 -10.66 -9.61 34.51
CA ARG A 97 -10.51 -9.30 35.94
C ARG A 97 -9.13 -9.67 36.49
N ALA A 98 -8.46 -10.68 35.93
CA ALA A 98 -7.12 -11.10 36.36
C ALA A 98 -6.05 -10.07 35.95
N ASP A 99 -6.04 -9.61 34.69
CA ASP A 99 -5.05 -8.66 34.19
C ASP A 99 -5.06 -7.31 34.93
N LYS A 100 -6.21 -6.89 35.47
CA LYS A 100 -6.34 -5.65 36.24
C LYS A 100 -5.83 -5.74 37.69
N GLY A 101 -5.38 -6.91 38.14
CA GLY A 101 -4.89 -7.11 39.51
C GLY A 101 -3.41 -6.76 39.74
N ASN A 102 -2.56 -6.82 38.70
CA ASN A 102 -1.10 -6.92 38.88
C ASN A 102 -0.31 -5.65 38.49
N SER A 103 -0.84 -4.47 38.82
CA SER A 103 -0.25 -3.16 38.45
C SER A 103 -0.21 -2.19 39.64
N ASN A 104 0.67 -2.43 40.61
CA ASN A 104 0.98 -1.45 41.67
C ASN A 104 2.35 -1.71 42.35
N GLY A 105 3.29 -0.76 42.21
CA GLY A 105 4.21 -0.36 43.29
C GLY A 105 5.53 -1.11 43.53
N SER A 106 6.58 -0.81 42.75
CA SER A 106 7.95 -0.42 43.20
C SER A 106 8.90 -0.47 41.98
N ALA A 107 9.61 0.58 41.54
CA ALA A 107 10.47 1.58 42.18
C ALA A 107 11.97 1.19 42.15
N SER A 108 12.73 1.93 41.33
CA SER A 108 14.18 2.20 41.36
C SER A 108 15.18 1.03 41.47
N LEU A 109 16.13 0.96 40.52
CA LEU A 109 17.55 1.06 40.85
C LEU A 109 18.38 1.54 39.66
N ASP A 110 19.58 2.04 39.96
CA ASP A 110 20.53 2.73 39.07
C ASP A 110 21.79 1.85 38.85
N LEU A 111 22.81 2.36 38.16
CA LEU A 111 24.12 1.76 37.82
C LEU A 111 24.06 0.69 36.68
N THR A 112 25.10 0.50 35.84
CA THR A 112 26.45 1.11 35.83
C THR A 112 26.99 1.32 34.41
N ARG A 113 27.86 2.33 34.26
CA ARG A 113 28.75 2.55 33.10
C ARG A 113 30.10 1.82 33.31
N PRO A 114 30.68 1.20 32.28
CA PRO A 114 32.13 1.04 32.16
C PRO A 114 32.71 1.96 31.07
N SER A 115 34.02 2.21 31.11
CA SER A 115 34.74 3.08 30.18
C SER A 115 36.14 2.59 29.88
N ASN A 116 36.63 2.91 28.68
CA ASN A 116 38.02 2.86 28.22
C ASN A 116 38.72 1.49 28.18
N SER A 117 39.20 1.15 26.98
CA SER A 117 40.55 0.61 26.81
C SER A 117 41.13 1.12 25.49
N SER A 118 42.16 1.95 25.59
CA SER A 118 42.91 2.49 24.44
C SER A 118 44.37 2.04 24.53
N SER A 119 44.88 1.39 23.49
CA SER A 119 46.29 0.99 23.38
C SER A 119 46.74 1.07 21.92
N SER A 120 48.00 1.44 21.70
CA SER A 120 48.53 1.98 20.44
C SER A 120 49.91 1.37 20.08
N SER A 121 50.65 1.99 19.13
CA SER A 121 51.98 1.60 18.60
C SER A 121 51.94 0.44 17.56
N ASN A 122 52.50 0.53 16.34
CA ASN A 122 53.91 0.71 15.88
C ASN A 122 54.73 -0.59 16.10
N THR A 123 55.72 -1.05 15.31
CA THR A 123 56.45 -0.61 14.07
C THR A 123 57.28 -1.85 13.55
N ALA A 124 57.98 -1.95 12.41
CA ALA A 124 58.25 -1.17 11.18
C ALA A 124 58.88 -2.11 10.10
N THR A 125 59.18 -1.58 8.89
CA THR A 125 60.23 -2.02 7.91
C THR A 125 60.21 -3.44 7.29
N GLY A 126 60.58 -3.65 6.01
CA GLY A 126 60.89 -2.70 4.93
C GLY A 126 61.70 -3.29 3.75
N SER A 127 61.82 -2.51 2.66
CA SER A 127 62.84 -2.60 1.58
C SER A 127 62.71 -3.79 0.58
N SER A 128 63.14 -3.74 -0.70
CA SER A 128 63.99 -2.77 -1.45
C SER A 128 63.68 -2.72 -2.97
N SER A 129 63.86 -1.54 -3.60
CA SER A 129 64.37 -1.35 -5.00
C SER A 129 63.52 -1.82 -6.22
N ASN A 130 63.57 -1.23 -7.44
CA ASN A 130 64.34 -0.07 -7.92
C ASN A 130 63.74 0.60 -9.19
N SER A 131 64.05 1.90 -9.42
CA SER A 131 64.09 2.64 -10.72
C SER A 131 62.83 2.76 -11.63
N ALA A 132 62.57 3.85 -12.38
CA ALA A 132 63.12 5.23 -12.37
C ALA A 132 62.29 6.20 -13.27
N ALA A 133 62.43 7.52 -13.05
CA ALA A 133 62.09 8.67 -13.94
C ALA A 133 60.57 8.93 -14.22
N LYS A 134 60.10 10.18 -14.43
CA LYS A 134 60.70 11.55 -14.40
C LYS A 134 59.60 12.63 -14.22
N SER A 135 59.90 13.73 -13.50
CA SER A 135 59.28 15.10 -13.55
C SER A 135 57.75 15.26 -13.76
N SER A 136 56.99 16.02 -12.95
CA SER A 136 57.26 17.46 -12.71
C SER A 136 56.64 18.09 -11.43
N THR A 137 57.37 19.08 -10.91
CA THR A 137 57.05 20.22 -10.02
C THR A 137 55.73 20.95 -10.37
N ALA A 138 54.93 21.56 -9.46
CA ALA A 138 54.74 21.45 -8.00
C ALA A 138 53.44 22.20 -7.54
N SER A 139 53.12 22.12 -6.24
CA SER A 139 52.49 23.10 -5.31
C SER A 139 51.69 24.33 -5.82
N SER A 140 50.64 24.80 -5.15
CA SER A 140 49.88 24.31 -3.98
C SER A 140 48.63 25.18 -3.71
N VAL A 141 47.65 24.62 -2.99
CA VAL A 141 46.44 25.26 -2.40
C VAL A 141 46.43 26.78 -2.21
N ALA A 142 45.40 27.43 -2.76
CA ALA A 142 44.86 28.73 -2.34
C ALA A 142 43.33 28.76 -2.54
N ALA A 143 42.63 29.64 -1.81
CA ALA A 143 41.17 29.73 -1.65
C ALA A 143 40.31 29.34 -2.88
N ALA A 144 39.25 28.51 -2.78
CA ALA A 144 38.25 28.36 -1.72
C ALA A 144 37.39 29.62 -1.43
N LEU A 145 37.16 30.49 -2.43
CA LEU A 145 36.22 31.63 -2.31
C LEU A 145 35.64 32.13 -3.67
N ALA A 146 35.45 31.24 -4.65
CA ALA A 146 35.12 31.62 -6.04
C ALA A 146 33.97 30.81 -6.69
N GLN A 147 33.00 30.33 -5.91
CA GLN A 147 31.76 29.70 -6.43
C GLN A 147 30.48 30.34 -5.84
N GLN A 148 30.47 31.67 -5.74
CA GLN A 148 29.25 32.47 -5.70
C GLN A 148 29.13 33.33 -6.96
N GLN A 149 29.17 32.66 -8.12
CA GLN A 149 28.75 33.28 -9.38
C GLN A 149 27.28 32.96 -9.59
N ALA A 150 26.42 33.98 -9.55
CA ALA A 150 24.98 33.83 -9.67
C ALA A 150 24.56 33.52 -11.12
N SER A 151 24.84 32.30 -11.57
CA SER A 151 23.97 31.64 -12.54
C SER A 151 22.56 31.62 -11.98
N LYS A 152 21.54 31.92 -12.79
CA LYS A 152 20.15 31.63 -12.42
C LYS A 152 20.03 30.13 -12.20
N THR A 153 19.90 29.72 -10.94
CA THR A 153 19.79 28.31 -10.57
C THR A 153 18.40 27.84 -10.95
N ALA A 154 18.30 27.11 -12.06
CA ALA A 154 17.04 26.50 -12.48
C ALA A 154 16.53 25.54 -11.39
N ALA A 155 15.23 25.53 -11.15
CA ALA A 155 14.66 24.85 -9.99
C ALA A 155 14.93 23.34 -10.00
N GLY A 156 15.16 22.78 -8.82
CA GLY A 156 15.60 21.39 -8.70
C GLY A 156 15.91 20.94 -7.27
N TYR A 157 16.19 19.65 -7.14
CA TYR A 157 16.67 19.07 -5.89
C TYR A 157 18.17 19.33 -5.69
N SER A 158 18.51 20.09 -4.65
CA SER A 158 19.86 20.59 -4.37
C SER A 158 20.86 19.49 -3.98
N ASN A 159 20.36 18.48 -3.27
CA ASN A 159 21.12 17.38 -2.69
C ASN A 159 20.87 16.06 -3.45
N TRP A 160 20.70 16.17 -4.77
CA TRP A 160 20.56 15.01 -5.66
C TRP A 160 21.79 14.09 -5.63
N SER A 161 21.57 12.78 -5.75
CA SER A 161 22.63 11.77 -5.65
C SER A 161 22.40 10.62 -6.63
N SER A 162 23.40 9.75 -6.82
CA SER A 162 23.28 8.53 -7.63
C SER A 162 22.12 7.64 -7.16
N ASN A 163 21.91 7.53 -5.83
CA ASN A 163 20.79 6.78 -5.25
C ASN A 163 19.43 7.35 -5.70
N HIS A 164 19.33 8.67 -5.87
CA HIS A 164 18.11 9.35 -6.30
C HIS A 164 17.88 9.12 -7.81
N THR A 165 18.94 9.10 -8.62
CA THR A 165 18.88 8.67 -10.03
C THR A 165 18.43 7.20 -10.17
N THR A 166 18.93 6.29 -9.33
CA THR A 166 18.49 4.87 -9.30
C THR A 166 17.03 4.75 -8.87
N LEU A 167 16.56 5.61 -7.96
CA LEU A 167 15.18 5.65 -7.47
C LEU A 167 14.19 6.20 -8.54
N SER A 168 14.57 7.24 -9.28
CA SER A 168 13.77 7.74 -10.42
C SER A 168 13.74 6.74 -11.60
N GLY A 169 14.71 5.82 -11.66
CA GLY A 169 14.72 4.69 -12.60
C GLY A 169 13.91 3.46 -12.18
N GLN A 170 13.32 3.44 -10.98
CA GLN A 170 12.40 2.37 -10.56
C GLN A 170 11.03 2.53 -11.24
N PRO A 171 10.21 1.46 -11.29
CA PRO A 171 8.81 1.58 -11.69
C PRO A 171 7.97 2.25 -10.59
N TRP A 172 7.16 3.24 -10.97
CA TRP A 172 6.21 3.98 -10.11
C TRP A 172 4.84 4.09 -10.78
N CYS A 173 3.77 4.09 -9.98
CA CYS A 173 2.41 4.45 -10.43
C CYS A 173 1.60 5.08 -9.29
N ALA A 174 0.41 5.59 -9.61
CA ALA A 174 -0.56 6.04 -8.62
C ALA A 174 -1.42 4.86 -8.11
N ILE A 175 -1.94 4.97 -6.89
CA ILE A 175 -2.84 3.96 -6.33
C ILE A 175 -4.14 3.86 -7.12
N SER A 176 -4.62 4.95 -7.72
CA SER A 176 -5.71 4.98 -8.69
C SER A 176 -5.54 3.95 -9.81
N ASP A 177 -4.32 3.78 -10.34
CA ASP A 177 -4.07 2.93 -11.51
C ASP A 177 -4.16 1.45 -11.14
N LEU A 178 -3.63 1.09 -9.95
CA LEU A 178 -3.72 -0.25 -9.40
C LEU A 178 -5.14 -0.61 -8.95
N MET A 179 -5.86 0.33 -8.32
CA MET A 179 -7.25 0.14 -7.89
C MET A 179 -8.19 0.03 -9.09
N TYR A 180 -8.02 0.89 -10.11
CA TYR A 180 -8.75 0.79 -11.38
C TYR A 180 -8.51 -0.56 -12.08
N PHE A 181 -7.27 -1.02 -12.14
CA PHE A 181 -6.95 -2.36 -12.65
C PHE A 181 -7.67 -3.46 -11.85
N CYS A 182 -7.68 -3.37 -10.51
CA CYS A 182 -8.40 -4.34 -9.66
C CYS A 182 -9.91 -4.31 -9.93
N ASP A 183 -10.57 -3.15 -9.85
CA ASP A 183 -12.02 -3.00 -10.08
C ASP A 183 -12.45 -3.47 -11.48
N LYS A 184 -11.60 -3.24 -12.50
CA LYS A 184 -11.84 -3.65 -13.89
C LYS A 184 -11.77 -5.16 -14.11
N TYR A 185 -10.96 -5.88 -13.32
CA TYR A 185 -10.63 -7.29 -13.58
C TYR A 185 -11.05 -8.30 -12.49
N GLU A 186 -11.31 -7.87 -11.25
CA GLU A 186 -11.67 -8.75 -10.12
C GLU A 186 -12.81 -9.72 -10.48
N PHE A 187 -13.86 -9.21 -11.13
CA PHE A 187 -15.06 -9.97 -11.54
C PHE A 187 -15.11 -10.29 -13.05
N LYS A 188 -14.02 -10.07 -13.81
CA LYS A 188 -13.99 -10.23 -15.27
C LYS A 188 -13.82 -11.70 -15.68
N THR A 189 -14.89 -12.34 -16.13
CA THR A 189 -14.86 -13.72 -16.67
C THR A 189 -13.86 -13.88 -17.83
N LEU A 190 -12.78 -14.63 -17.63
CA LEU A 190 -11.78 -14.92 -18.66
C LEU A 190 -12.24 -16.05 -19.61
N SER A 191 -12.54 -15.73 -20.86
CA SER A 191 -12.88 -16.72 -21.90
C SER A 191 -11.63 -17.42 -22.44
N THR A 192 -11.70 -18.73 -22.75
CA THR A 192 -10.56 -19.46 -23.34
C THR A 192 -10.13 -18.96 -24.72
N ARG A 193 -11.04 -18.29 -25.44
CA ARG A 193 -10.85 -17.83 -26.82
C ARG A 193 -10.58 -16.33 -26.93
N ASP A 194 -10.75 -15.57 -25.85
CA ASP A 194 -10.58 -14.11 -25.85
C ASP A 194 -9.12 -13.72 -25.64
N LEU A 195 -8.31 -13.98 -26.67
CA LEU A 195 -6.89 -13.60 -26.69
C LEU A 195 -6.69 -12.08 -26.60
N LYS A 196 -7.67 -11.28 -27.05
CA LYS A 196 -7.61 -9.81 -26.98
C LYS A 196 -7.65 -9.33 -25.52
N THR A 197 -8.65 -9.72 -24.72
CA THR A 197 -8.69 -9.36 -23.30
C THR A 197 -7.44 -9.87 -22.55
N HIS A 198 -6.91 -11.05 -22.90
CA HIS A 198 -5.65 -11.54 -22.29
C HIS A 198 -4.44 -10.65 -22.63
N GLN A 199 -4.34 -10.16 -23.87
CA GLN A 199 -3.29 -9.25 -24.30
C GLN A 199 -3.44 -7.86 -23.66
N GLU A 200 -4.66 -7.35 -23.53
CA GLU A 200 -4.98 -6.10 -22.82
C GLU A 200 -4.54 -6.17 -21.35
N ILE A 201 -4.90 -7.25 -20.62
CA ILE A 201 -4.45 -7.48 -19.24
C ILE A 201 -2.92 -7.49 -19.15
N VAL A 202 -2.23 -8.22 -20.02
CA VAL A 202 -0.76 -8.29 -20.01
C VAL A 202 -0.11 -6.94 -20.37
N ALA A 203 -0.72 -6.14 -21.25
CA ALA A 203 -0.24 -4.81 -21.59
C ALA A 203 -0.41 -3.82 -20.42
N GLU A 204 -1.56 -3.83 -19.74
CA GLU A 204 -1.83 -2.94 -18.61
C GLU A 204 -0.95 -3.28 -17.39
N VAL A 205 -0.76 -4.57 -17.08
CA VAL A 205 0.16 -4.98 -16.01
C VAL A 205 1.63 -4.68 -16.36
N ARG A 206 2.02 -4.75 -17.63
CA ARG A 206 3.34 -4.28 -18.08
C ARG A 206 3.50 -2.77 -17.93
N ALA A 207 2.47 -1.98 -18.24
CA ALA A 207 2.50 -0.53 -18.07
C ALA A 207 2.66 -0.13 -16.60
N LEU A 208 1.97 -0.81 -15.67
CA LEU A 208 2.16 -0.66 -14.23
C LEU A 208 3.59 -1.03 -13.79
N LEU A 209 4.14 -2.14 -14.30
CA LEU A 209 5.52 -2.57 -14.06
C LEU A 209 6.60 -1.75 -14.80
N SER A 210 6.22 -0.79 -15.63
CA SER A 210 7.13 0.12 -16.34
C SER A 210 6.73 1.60 -16.21
N GLY A 211 5.92 1.94 -15.20
CA GLY A 211 5.47 3.30 -14.95
C GLY A 211 6.64 4.19 -14.52
N LYS A 212 6.65 5.44 -14.98
CA LYS A 212 7.78 6.36 -14.73
C LYS A 212 7.64 7.02 -13.35
N ALA A 213 8.77 7.29 -12.71
CA ALA A 213 8.82 8.16 -11.55
C ALA A 213 8.18 9.53 -11.86
N PRO A 214 7.35 10.09 -10.95
CA PRO A 214 6.74 11.41 -11.13
C PRO A 214 7.69 12.57 -10.77
N PHE A 215 9.00 12.30 -10.73
CA PHE A 215 10.04 13.24 -10.31
C PHE A 215 11.37 12.89 -11.00
N ASP A 216 12.24 13.89 -11.08
CA ASP A 216 13.67 13.76 -11.38
C ASP A 216 14.43 14.92 -10.70
N GLN A 217 15.69 15.18 -11.03
CA GLN A 217 16.47 16.26 -10.43
C GLN A 217 15.86 17.66 -10.63
N ARG A 218 15.10 17.89 -11.71
CA ARG A 218 14.48 19.17 -12.11
C ARG A 218 12.95 19.13 -12.11
N THR A 219 12.35 17.99 -11.73
CA THR A 219 10.90 17.79 -11.67
C THR A 219 10.50 17.43 -10.25
N ARG A 220 9.89 18.36 -9.52
CA ARG A 220 9.49 18.15 -8.11
C ARG A 220 8.38 17.12 -8.00
N PHE A 221 8.45 16.25 -6.98
CA PHE A 221 7.42 15.26 -6.69
C PHE A 221 6.01 15.90 -6.56
N PRO A 222 4.92 15.25 -7.00
CA PRO A 222 3.57 15.79 -6.88
C PRO A 222 3.16 16.14 -5.45
N GLY A 223 2.77 17.40 -5.24
CA GLY A 223 2.27 17.91 -3.97
C GLY A 223 0.74 18.02 -3.95
N ASN A 224 0.19 18.47 -2.82
CA ASN A 224 -1.24 18.74 -2.63
C ASN A 224 -2.16 17.57 -3.04
N ILE A 225 -1.75 16.35 -2.70
CA ILE A 225 -2.55 15.14 -2.90
C ILE A 225 -3.66 15.12 -1.84
N HIS A 226 -4.83 15.64 -2.23
CA HIS A 226 -6.00 15.69 -1.37
C HIS A 226 -6.73 14.35 -1.28
N ASP A 227 -6.86 13.65 -2.42
CA ASP A 227 -7.47 12.32 -2.51
C ASP A 227 -6.42 11.22 -2.28
N PRO A 228 -6.69 10.19 -1.46
CA PRO A 228 -5.70 9.18 -1.13
C PRO A 228 -5.33 8.30 -2.35
N GLU A 229 -6.23 8.14 -3.32
CA GLU A 229 -5.99 7.35 -4.54
C GLU A 229 -4.91 7.99 -5.45
N ASN A 230 -4.70 9.31 -5.35
CA ASN A 230 -3.65 10.04 -6.07
C ASN A 230 -2.26 9.94 -5.40
N LEU A 231 -2.12 9.17 -4.30
CA LEU A 231 -0.82 8.84 -3.71
C LEU A 231 -0.03 7.89 -4.61
N TRP A 232 1.30 8.03 -4.59
CA TRP A 232 2.20 7.26 -5.42
C TRP A 232 2.82 6.07 -4.67
N VAL A 233 3.13 5.00 -5.41
CA VAL A 233 3.88 3.84 -4.91
C VAL A 233 5.08 3.54 -5.81
N CYS A 234 6.22 3.24 -5.17
CA CYS A 234 7.43 2.74 -5.85
C CYS A 234 7.35 1.22 -5.91
N ILE A 235 6.98 0.66 -7.07
CA ILE A 235 6.75 -0.77 -7.27
C ILE A 235 8.02 -1.58 -6.99
N GLY A 236 9.18 -1.12 -7.48
CA GLY A 236 10.49 -1.73 -7.21
C GLY A 236 10.98 -1.63 -5.74
N ARG A 237 10.16 -1.05 -4.85
CA ARG A 237 10.34 -1.06 -3.39
C ARG A 237 9.13 -1.62 -2.65
N CYS A 238 8.27 -2.36 -3.35
CA CYS A 238 7.02 -2.91 -2.86
C CYS A 238 6.84 -4.35 -3.38
N ALA A 239 7.71 -5.24 -2.90
CA ALA A 239 7.88 -6.60 -3.44
C ALA A 239 6.58 -7.43 -3.54
N SER A 240 5.63 -7.23 -2.63
CA SER A 240 4.33 -7.91 -2.67
C SER A 240 3.49 -7.48 -3.89
N VAL A 241 3.37 -6.16 -4.13
CA VAL A 241 2.68 -5.61 -5.31
C VAL A 241 3.37 -6.05 -6.61
N GLU A 242 4.70 -5.99 -6.67
CA GLU A 242 5.45 -6.51 -7.82
C GLU A 242 5.19 -8.00 -8.04
N TYR A 243 5.21 -8.81 -6.96
CA TYR A 243 4.93 -10.24 -7.01
C TYR A 243 3.52 -10.53 -7.56
N HIS A 244 2.48 -9.86 -7.10
CA HIS A 244 1.12 -10.08 -7.60
C HIS A 244 0.98 -9.68 -9.08
N LEU A 245 1.57 -8.56 -9.52
CA LEU A 245 1.61 -8.15 -10.93
C LEU A 245 2.36 -9.18 -11.80
N GLN A 246 3.54 -9.65 -11.36
CA GLN A 246 4.30 -10.70 -12.06
C GLN A 246 3.54 -12.04 -12.08
N ARG A 247 2.84 -12.40 -11.00
CA ARG A 247 1.95 -13.57 -10.92
C ARG A 247 0.82 -13.46 -11.93
N ILE A 248 0.20 -12.29 -12.11
CA ILE A 248 -0.83 -12.04 -13.13
C ILE A 248 -0.26 -12.19 -14.55
N ILE A 249 0.93 -11.66 -14.86
CA ILE A 249 1.58 -11.92 -16.17
C ILE A 249 1.85 -13.43 -16.36
N SER A 250 2.19 -14.17 -15.30
CA SER A 250 2.51 -15.60 -15.40
C SER A 250 1.32 -16.46 -15.89
N VAL A 251 0.08 -16.07 -15.54
CA VAL A 251 -1.19 -16.70 -15.97
C VAL A 251 -1.27 -16.83 -17.49
N PHE A 252 -0.85 -15.79 -18.21
CA PHE A 252 -1.03 -15.67 -19.66
C PHE A 252 0.21 -16.06 -20.48
N ARG A 253 1.28 -16.59 -19.84
CA ARG A 253 2.48 -17.11 -20.53
C ARG A 253 2.19 -18.28 -21.49
N LYS A 254 1.04 -18.95 -21.35
CA LYS A 254 0.53 -19.94 -22.31
C LYS A 254 -0.95 -19.64 -22.61
N PRO A 255 -1.38 -19.62 -23.89
CA PRO A 255 -2.78 -19.42 -24.26
C PRO A 255 -3.71 -20.43 -23.56
N LEU A 256 -4.81 -19.96 -22.97
CA LEU A 256 -5.72 -20.80 -22.17
C LEU A 256 -6.33 -21.95 -22.99
N ASN A 257 -6.56 -21.77 -24.29
CA ASN A 257 -7.04 -22.81 -25.20
C ASN A 257 -6.05 -23.97 -25.42
N GLN A 258 -4.76 -23.81 -25.07
CA GLN A 258 -3.74 -24.88 -25.14
C GLN A 258 -3.61 -25.66 -23.82
N LEU A 259 -4.36 -25.29 -22.77
CA LEU A 259 -4.33 -25.96 -21.46
C LEU A 259 -5.48 -26.97 -21.34
N THR A 260 -5.27 -28.05 -20.56
CA THR A 260 -6.36 -28.99 -20.21
C THR A 260 -7.43 -28.29 -19.37
N PRO A 261 -8.71 -28.74 -19.39
CA PRO A 261 -9.82 -28.05 -18.72
C PRO A 261 -9.57 -27.72 -17.24
N ASP A 262 -8.96 -28.63 -16.48
CA ASP A 262 -8.65 -28.41 -15.06
C ASP A 262 -7.51 -27.42 -14.86
N LYS A 263 -6.49 -27.43 -15.74
CA LYS A 263 -5.45 -26.40 -15.75
C LYS A 263 -6.04 -25.04 -16.11
N GLN A 264 -6.98 -24.96 -17.04
CA GLN A 264 -7.70 -23.71 -17.32
C GLN A 264 -8.51 -23.21 -16.12
N ARG A 265 -9.16 -24.13 -15.36
CA ARG A 265 -9.89 -23.77 -14.13
C ARG A 265 -8.94 -23.22 -13.08
N ALA A 266 -7.84 -23.90 -12.81
CA ALA A 266 -6.83 -23.50 -11.84
C ALA A 266 -6.12 -22.19 -12.22
N VAL A 267 -5.80 -21.99 -13.50
CA VAL A 267 -5.14 -20.75 -13.98
C VAL A 267 -6.09 -19.55 -13.90
N ARG A 268 -7.39 -19.71 -14.21
CA ARG A 268 -8.41 -18.68 -13.96
C ARG A 268 -8.56 -18.35 -12.47
N GLN A 269 -8.64 -19.37 -11.62
CA GLN A 269 -8.74 -19.15 -10.17
C GLN A 269 -7.49 -18.41 -9.63
N ASN A 270 -6.29 -18.77 -10.08
CA ASN A 270 -5.06 -18.08 -9.71
C ASN A 270 -5.00 -16.61 -10.19
N PHE A 271 -5.61 -16.28 -11.33
CA PHE A 271 -5.75 -14.89 -11.77
C PHE A 271 -6.61 -14.08 -10.80
N HIS A 272 -7.83 -14.55 -10.51
CA HIS A 272 -8.73 -13.83 -9.61
C HIS A 272 -8.16 -13.73 -8.19
N LEU A 273 -7.52 -14.79 -7.69
CA LEU A 273 -6.80 -14.75 -6.40
C LEU A 273 -5.70 -13.68 -6.40
N ALA A 274 -4.83 -13.63 -7.42
CA ALA A 274 -3.77 -12.63 -7.49
C ALA A 274 -4.30 -11.18 -7.60
N VAL A 275 -5.46 -10.96 -8.22
CA VAL A 275 -6.12 -9.64 -8.27
C VAL A 275 -6.73 -9.28 -6.91
N SER A 276 -7.41 -10.22 -6.22
CA SER A 276 -7.97 -9.97 -4.88
C SER A 276 -6.89 -9.80 -3.82
N GLU A 277 -5.79 -10.54 -3.89
CA GLU A 277 -4.61 -10.37 -3.03
C GLU A 277 -3.97 -8.98 -3.24
N LEU A 278 -3.74 -8.57 -4.49
CA LEU A 278 -3.26 -7.23 -4.84
C LEU A 278 -4.17 -6.12 -4.28
N ARG A 279 -5.49 -6.28 -4.42
CA ARG A 279 -6.48 -5.34 -3.87
C ARG A 279 -6.38 -5.26 -2.35
N LEU A 280 -6.24 -6.40 -1.66
CA LEU A 280 -6.14 -6.48 -0.20
C LEU A 280 -4.85 -5.82 0.31
N ASP A 281 -3.71 -6.08 -0.33
CA ASP A 281 -2.42 -5.45 -0.01
C ASP A 281 -2.50 -3.93 -0.03
N ILE A 282 -3.07 -3.37 -1.11
CA ILE A 282 -3.27 -1.94 -1.28
C ILE A 282 -4.28 -1.41 -0.27
N SER A 283 -5.46 -2.03 -0.16
CA SER A 283 -6.62 -1.48 0.57
C SER A 283 -6.52 -1.66 2.08
N ALA A 284 -6.17 -2.86 2.55
CA ALA A 284 -6.14 -3.21 3.97
C ALA A 284 -4.82 -2.80 4.65
N ARG A 285 -3.78 -2.44 3.88
CA ARG A 285 -2.43 -2.08 4.37
C ARG A 285 -1.83 -3.13 5.32
N ILE A 286 -2.11 -4.41 5.05
CA ILE A 286 -1.56 -5.56 5.78
C ILE A 286 -0.09 -5.80 5.39
N SER A 287 0.29 -5.41 4.17
CA SER A 287 1.65 -5.54 3.64
C SER A 287 2.43 -4.22 3.62
N GLU A 288 3.69 -4.28 3.22
CA GLU A 288 4.71 -3.23 3.36
C GLU A 288 4.55 -2.02 2.41
N VAL A 289 3.37 -1.83 1.81
CA VAL A 289 3.08 -0.80 0.81
C VAL A 289 3.36 0.60 1.36
N ARG A 290 4.46 1.21 0.91
CA ARG A 290 4.78 2.63 1.18
C ARG A 290 4.11 3.52 0.16
N LEU A 291 3.34 4.48 0.67
CA LEU A 291 2.63 5.49 -0.10
C LEU A 291 3.33 6.84 0.08
N TYR A 292 3.46 7.59 -1.01
CA TYR A 292 4.20 8.84 -1.04
C TYR A 292 3.33 9.98 -1.59
N ASP A 293 3.25 11.06 -0.81
CA ASP A 293 3.13 12.42 -1.32
C ASP A 293 4.51 13.11 -1.31
N ARG A 294 4.58 14.34 -1.83
CA ARG A 294 5.77 15.20 -1.79
C ARG A 294 6.46 15.26 -0.42
N LEU A 295 5.74 15.49 0.67
CA LEU A 295 6.31 15.69 2.00
C LEU A 295 6.86 14.39 2.59
N VAL A 296 6.21 13.26 2.33
CA VAL A 296 6.69 11.93 2.74
C VAL A 296 7.89 11.50 1.90
N PHE A 297 7.84 11.75 0.59
CA PHE A 297 8.94 11.52 -0.33
C PHE A 297 10.19 12.35 0.03
N GLU A 298 10.05 13.68 0.09
CA GLU A 298 11.14 14.61 0.40
C GLU A 298 11.74 14.32 1.78
N ARG A 299 10.93 13.91 2.76
CA ARG A 299 11.40 13.49 4.10
C ARG A 299 12.11 12.13 4.09
N GLU A 300 11.57 11.10 3.45
CA GLU A 300 12.18 9.76 3.48
C GLU A 300 13.51 9.73 2.70
N PHE A 301 13.56 10.40 1.55
CA PHE A 301 14.74 10.47 0.69
C PHE A 301 15.67 11.64 1.00
N ARG A 302 15.32 12.47 2.00
CA ARG A 302 16.07 13.69 2.40
C ARG A 302 16.33 14.64 1.24
N LEU A 303 15.35 14.79 0.36
CA LEU A 303 15.43 15.61 -0.85
C LEU A 303 14.97 17.05 -0.57
N GLU A 304 15.86 18.02 -0.79
CA GLU A 304 15.60 19.44 -0.58
C GLU A 304 15.42 20.15 -1.92
N TRP A 305 14.24 20.74 -2.13
CA TRP A 305 13.94 21.48 -3.36
C TRP A 305 14.34 22.95 -3.24
N GLN A 306 15.02 23.47 -4.26
CA GLN A 306 15.28 24.88 -4.46
C GLN A 306 14.45 25.38 -5.65
N ASP A 307 13.71 26.46 -5.43
CA ASP A 307 12.98 27.21 -6.47
C ASP A 307 13.91 28.22 -7.16
N GLU A 308 13.50 28.77 -8.32
CA GLU A 308 14.32 29.75 -9.06
C GLU A 308 14.41 31.10 -8.33
N ALA A 309 15.57 31.75 -8.45
CA ALA A 309 15.91 33.05 -7.84
C ALA A 309 16.18 34.14 -8.89
#